data_AF-A0A3A6NU77-F1
#
_entry.id   AF-A0A3A6NU77-F1
#
_cell.length_a   1.000
_cell.length_b   1.000
_cell.length_c   1.000
_cell.angle_alpha   90.00
_cell.angle_beta   90.00
_cell.angle_gamma   90.00
#
_symmetry.space_group_name_H-M   'P 1'
#
loop_
_entity.id
_entity.type
_entity.pdbx_description
1 polymer ?
#
loop_
_entity_poly.entity_id
_entity_poly.type
_entity_poly.pdbx_seq_one_letter_code
_entity_poly.pdbx_strand_id
1 'polypeptide(L)' 'MKKIELITFKGCQTAIDLGRQMTELIQTENLDAEIETIVVPSLEKAEEMGLHGSPTILVDGEEYQKQPFAQAGFY' A
#
# COMPACT_ATOMS: atom_id res chain seq x y z
N MET A 1 -1.79 2.50 18.09
CA MET A 1 -1.62 1.56 16.98
C MET A 1 -1.89 2.24 15.67
N LYS A 2 -0.87 2.40 14.83
CA LYS A 2 -1.00 2.91 13.45
C LYS A 2 -1.47 1.78 12.52
N LYS A 3 -2.42 2.06 11.63
CA LYS A 3 -2.83 1.10 10.59
C LYS A 3 -2.12 1.44 9.28
N ILE A 4 -1.37 0.50 8.74
CA ILE A 4 -0.71 0.64 7.43
C ILE A 4 -1.37 -0.34 6.46
N GLU A 5 -1.83 0.16 5.32
CA GLU A 5 -2.45 -0.66 4.28
C GLU A 5 -1.62 -0.57 3.00
N LEU A 6 -1.20 -1.72 2.51
CA LEU A 6 -0.48 -1.87 1.26
C LEU A 6 -1.44 -2.36 0.18
N ILE A 7 -1.93 -1.44 -0.65
CA ILE A 7 -2.88 -1.74 -1.70
C ILE A 7 -2.12 -2.11 -2.98
N THR A 8 -2.44 -3.26 -3.57
CA THR A 8 -1.70 -3.79 -4.71
C THR A 8 -2.55 -4.66 -5.64
N PHE A 9 -2.02 -4.97 -6.82
CA PHE A 9 -2.59 -5.97 -7.72
C PHE A 9 -2.02 -7.37 -7.43
N LYS A 10 -2.79 -8.40 -7.82
CA LYS A 10 -2.35 -9.78 -7.68
C LYS A 10 -1.01 -10.00 -8.42
N GLY A 11 -0.03 -10.54 -7.70
CA GLY A 11 1.28 -10.90 -8.27
C GLY A 11 2.30 -9.76 -8.33
N CYS A 12 2.02 -8.61 -7.71
CA CYS A 12 3.01 -7.53 -7.60
C CYS A 12 4.14 -7.93 -6.63
N GLN A 13 5.30 -8.31 -7.18
CA GLN A 13 6.45 -8.73 -6.38
C GLN A 13 6.94 -7.62 -5.44
N THR A 14 6.97 -6.37 -5.91
CA THR A 14 7.36 -5.21 -5.10
C THR A 14 6.51 -5.06 -3.84
N ALA A 15 5.20 -5.27 -3.94
CA ALA A 15 4.30 -5.20 -2.79
C ALA A 15 4.53 -6.36 -1.81
N ILE A 16 4.79 -7.56 -2.33
CA ILE A 16 5.13 -8.73 -1.50
C ILE A 16 6.40 -8.46 -0.69
N ASP A 17 7.44 -7.95 -1.35
CA ASP A 17 8.73 -7.66 -0.70
C ASP A 17 8.61 -6.54 0.32
N LEU A 18 7.88 -5.46 -0.02
CA LEU A 18 7.62 -4.34 0.89
C LEU A 18 6.82 -4.78 2.13
N GLY A 19 5.74 -5.54 1.94
CA GLY A 19 4.92 -6.04 3.04
C GLY A 19 5.72 -6.89 4.02
N ARG A 20 6.62 -7.75 3.50
CA ARG A 20 7.53 -8.54 4.33
C ARG A 20 8.51 -7.66 5.10
N GLN A 21 9.20 -6.74 4.44
CA GLN A 21 10.19 -5.86 5.09
C GLN A 21 9.55 -4.97 6.16
N MET A 22 8.35 -4.44 5.92
CA MET A 22 7.64 -3.63 6.90
C MET A 22 7.17 -4.46 8.11
N THR A 23 6.68 -5.68 7.87
CA THR A 23 6.33 -6.61 8.95
C THR A 23 7.54 -6.92 9.83
N GLU A 24 8.69 -7.22 9.21
CA GLU A 24 9.95 -7.47 9.92
C GLU A 24 10.39 -6.25 10.75
N LEU A 25 10.29 -5.04 10.19
CA LEU A 25 10.64 -3.80 10.88
C LEU A 25 9.74 -3.53 12.09
N ILE A 26 8.42 -3.64 11.92
CA ILE A 26 7.43 -3.42 13.00
C ILE A 26 7.71 -4.35 14.17
N GLN A 27 7.98 -5.63 13.88
CA GLN A 27 8.27 -6.64 14.90
C GLN A 27 9.62 -6.42 15.58
N THR A 28 10.67 -6.14 14.79
CA THR A 28 12.04 -5.99 15.30
C THR A 28 12.17 -4.78 16.22
N GLU A 29 11.53 -3.67 15.86
CA GLU A 29 11.59 -2.42 16.60
C GLU A 29 10.45 -2.27 17.63
N ASN A 30 9.60 -3.30 17.77
CA ASN A 30 8.44 -3.31 18.66
C ASN A 30 7.54 -2.06 18.48
N LEU A 31 7.27 -1.71 17.22
CA LEU A 31 6.44 -0.55 16.88
C LEU A 31 4.97 -0.83 17.15
N ASP A 32 4.25 0.16 17.68
CA ASP A 32 2.81 0.12 17.85
C ASP A 32 2.09 0.40 16.51
N ALA A 33 2.24 -0.53 15.57
CA ALA A 33 1.68 -0.47 14.22
C ALA A 33 1.32 -1.86 13.69
N GLU A 34 0.41 -1.92 12.74
CA GLU A 34 0.09 -3.12 11.97
C GLU A 34 0.15 -2.83 10.47
N ILE A 35 0.44 -3.87 9.68
CA ILE A 35 0.42 -3.79 8.22
C ILE A 35 -0.49 -4.86 7.63
N GLU A 36 -1.36 -4.44 6.72
CA GLU A 36 -2.27 -5.30 5.96
C GLU A 36 -1.99 -5.13 4.46
N THR A 37 -1.96 -6.23 3.70
CA THR A 37 -1.86 -6.17 2.23
C THR A 37 -3.23 -6.42 1.62
N ILE A 38 -3.72 -5.45 0.86
CA ILE A 38 -5.04 -5.49 0.21
C ILE A 38 -4.84 -5.68 -1.29
N VAL A 39 -5.33 -6.79 -1.82
CA VAL A 39 -5.26 -7.08 -3.26
C VAL A 39 -6.53 -6.58 -3.94
N VAL A 40 -6.40 -5.57 -4.80
CA VAL A 40 -7.52 -5.07 -5.60
C VAL A 40 -7.77 -6.00 -6.81
N PRO A 41 -9.05 -6.23 -7.17
CA PRO A 41 -9.41 -7.23 -8.17
C PRO A 41 -9.25 -6.75 -9.62
N SER A 42 -9.23 -5.43 -9.86
CA SER A 42 -9.20 -4.85 -11.20
C SER A 42 -8.70 -3.40 -11.20
N LEU A 43 -8.29 -2.90 -12.36
CA LEU A 43 -7.93 -1.49 -12.57
C LEU A 43 -9.13 -0.56 -12.32
N GLU A 44 -10.31 -0.93 -12.82
CA GLU A 44 -11.57 -0.21 -12.56
C GLU A 44 -11.81 -0.01 -11.06
N LYS A 45 -11.57 -1.07 -10.25
CA LYS A 45 -11.74 -0.95 -8.81
C LYS A 45 -10.71 -0.03 -8.17
N ALA A 46 -9.48 -0.02 -8.68
CA ALA A 46 -8.43 0.88 -8.21
C ALA A 46 -8.77 2.35 -8.52
N GLU A 47 -9.33 2.63 -9.70
CA GLU A 47 -9.82 3.97 -10.07
C GLU A 47 -11.00 4.43 -9.20
N GLU A 48 -11.98 3.56 -8.93
CA GLU A 48 -13.08 3.85 -7.99
C GLU A 48 -12.58 4.17 -6.57
N MET A 49 -11.49 3.52 -6.15
CA MET A 49 -10.83 3.77 -4.87
C MET A 49 -9.96 5.04 -4.90
N GLY A 50 -9.81 5.69 -6.05
CA GLY A 50 -9.00 6.89 -6.22
C GLY A 50 -7.49 6.63 -6.11
N LEU A 51 -7.03 5.40 -6.35
CA LEU A 51 -5.63 5.03 -6.21
C LEU A 51 -4.80 5.59 -7.37
N HIS A 52 -3.64 6.15 -7.03
CA HIS A 52 -2.74 6.77 -8.00
C HIS A 52 -1.59 5.86 -8.46
N GLY A 53 -1.44 4.66 -7.88
CA GLY A 53 -0.38 3.74 -8.29
C GLY A 53 -0.43 2.37 -7.62
N SER A 54 0.54 1.51 -7.93
CA SER A 54 0.72 0.23 -7.25
C SER A 54 2.21 -0.08 -7.01
N PRO A 55 2.58 -0.47 -5.79
CA PRO A 55 1.75 -0.45 -4.58
C PRO A 55 1.35 0.98 -4.17
N THR A 56 0.19 1.11 -3.54
CA THR A 56 -0.22 2.32 -2.81
C THR A 56 -0.14 2.06 -1.32
N ILE A 57 0.47 2.97 -0.56
CA ILE A 57 0.55 2.89 0.90
C ILE A 57 -0.44 3.88 1.51
N LEU A 58 -1.37 3.37 2.33
CA LEU A 58 -2.20 4.18 3.22
C LEU A 58 -1.68 4.08 4.66
N VAL A 59 -1.65 5.21 5.36
CA VAL A 59 -1.39 5.28 6.80
C VAL A 59 -2.59 5.92 7.47
N ASP A 60 -3.28 5.17 8.33
CA ASP A 60 -4.56 5.55 8.95
C ASP A 60 -5.60 6.04 7.91
N GLY A 61 -5.62 5.42 6.73
CA GLY A 61 -6.53 5.75 5.62
C GLY A 61 -6.04 6.88 4.69
N GLU A 62 -4.93 7.54 4.99
CA GLU A 62 -4.37 8.62 4.17
C GLU A 62 -3.25 8.10 3.27
N GLU A 63 -3.32 8.39 1.96
CA GLU A 63 -2.30 7.95 1.00
C GLU A 63 -0.99 8.72 1.18
N TYR A 64 0.07 7.98 1.51
CA TYR A 64 1.40 8.57 1.73
C TYR A 64 2.02 9.12 0.45
N GLN A 65 1.71 8.51 -0.69
CA GLN A 65 2.33 8.80 -1.99
C GLN A 65 1.49 9.74 -2.87
N LYS A 66 0.45 10.37 -2.31
CA LYS A 66 -0.50 11.18 -3.07
C LYS A 66 0.20 12.31 -3.81
N GLN A 67 0.29 12.22 -5.13
CA GLN A 67 0.71 13.30 -6.00
C GLN A 67 -0.52 13.84 -6.75
N PRO A 68 -1.07 15.01 -6.35
CA PRO A 68 -2.34 15.51 -6.88
C PRO A 68 -2.40 15.70 -8.40
N PHE A 69 -1.24 15.78 -9.06
CA PHE A 69 -1.10 16.07 -10.49
C PHE A 69 -0.43 14.94 -11.28
N ALA A 70 -0.14 13.79 -10.66
CA ALA A 70 0.39 12.64 -11.36
C ALA A 70 -0.76 11.78 -11.92
N GLN A 71 -0.66 11.39 -13.19
CA GLN A 71 -1.55 10.37 -13.75
C GLN A 71 -1.24 9.04 -13.07
N ALA A 72 -2.27 8.22 -12.82
CA ALA A 72 -2.07 6.91 -12.22
C ALA A 72 -1.10 6.07 -13.07
N GLY A 73 -0.05 5.53 -12.45
CA GLY A 73 1.04 4.87 -13.17
C GLY A 73 1.85 3.90 -12.30
N PHE A 74 2.64 3.05 -12.96
CA PHE A 74 3.64 2.24 -12.28
C PHE A 74 4.85 3.12 -11.97
N TYR A 75 5.33 3.08 -10.73
CA TYR A 75 6.64 3.62 -10.36
C TYR A 75 7.77 2.71 -10.86
#